data_AF-A0A9D8AT80-F1
#
_entry.id   AF-A0A9D8AT80-F1
#
_cell.length_a   1.000
_cell.length_b   1.000
_cell.length_c   1.000
_cell.angle_alpha   90.00
_cell.angle_beta   90.00
_cell.angle_gamma   90.00
#
_symmetry.space_group_name_H-M   'P 1'
#
loop_
_entity.id
_entity.type
_entity.pdbx_description
1 polymer ?
#
loop_
_entity_poly.entity_id
_entity_poly.type
_entity_poly.pdbx_seq_one_letter_code
_entity_poly.pdbx_strand_id
1 'polypeptide(L)'
;MEFSEYQLQLRELERERGWDRVLPSHTFLHMSEELGEIGRVLQCLEGYRGTDRSRKALCAELAGELADLMAFVFKLASQHDIDVDGAMRAQLAKFVARYRDIEQGRREMARYTAYQEQYLSWVKGERDLQDVQEIGDG
;
A
#
# COMPACT_ATOMS: atom_id res chain seq x y z
N MET A 1 -1.97 -14.38 14.98
CA MET A 1 -2.66 -13.13 15.34
C MET A 1 -3.67 -12.85 14.26
N GLU A 2 -4.95 -13.05 14.56
CA GLU A 2 -6.04 -12.58 13.71
C GLU A 2 -6.09 -11.03 13.80
N PHE A 3 -6.63 -10.32 12.80
CA PHE A 3 -6.61 -8.85 12.84
C PHE A 3 -7.41 -8.30 14.03
N SER A 4 -8.43 -9.04 14.46
CA SER A 4 -9.20 -8.76 15.69
C SER A 4 -8.35 -8.76 16.96
N GLU A 5 -7.39 -9.68 17.09
CA GLU A 5 -6.50 -9.76 18.26
C GLU A 5 -5.57 -8.54 18.31
N TYR A 6 -4.96 -8.19 17.18
CA TYR A 6 -4.12 -7.00 17.09
C TYR A 6 -4.91 -5.72 17.37
N GLN A 7 -6.10 -5.58 16.76
CA GLN A 7 -6.97 -4.44 16.95
C GLN A 7 -7.33 -4.23 18.43
N LEU A 8 -7.62 -5.32 19.14
CA LEU A 8 -7.94 -5.28 20.57
C LEU A 8 -6.74 -4.82 21.41
N GLN A 9 -5.58 -5.44 21.21
CA GLN A 9 -4.34 -5.09 21.92
C GLN A 9 -3.97 -3.62 21.69
N LEU A 10 -4.08 -3.13 20.45
CA LEU A 10 -3.81 -1.73 20.14
C LEU A 10 -4.81 -0.81 20.84
N ARG A 11 -6.12 -1.11 20.77
CA ARG A 11 -7.17 -0.31 21.42
C ARG A 11 -6.96 -0.20 22.94
N GLU A 12 -6.54 -1.28 23.59
CA GLU A 12 -6.22 -1.30 25.03
C GLU A 12 -5.01 -0.41 25.33
N LEU A 13 -3.92 -0.55 24.58
CA LEU A 13 -2.73 0.28 24.70
C LEU A 13 -3.04 1.77 24.49
N GLU A 14 -3.89 2.10 23.52
CA GLU A 14 -4.29 3.49 23.26
C GLU A 14 -5.09 4.08 24.42
N ARG A 15 -6.00 3.30 25.01
CA ARG A 15 -6.77 3.72 26.19
C ARG A 15 -5.88 3.93 27.41
N GLU A 16 -4.93 3.03 27.66
CA GLU A 16 -3.96 3.18 28.75
C GLU A 16 -3.15 4.47 28.65
N ARG A 17 -2.84 4.89 27.41
CA ARG A 17 -2.09 6.12 27.12
C ARG A 17 -2.96 7.36 26.93
N GLY A 18 -4.29 7.23 26.96
CA GLY A 18 -5.25 8.31 26.68
C GLY A 18 -5.25 8.77 25.21
N TRP A 19 -4.68 7.98 24.31
CA TRP A 19 -4.60 8.25 22.87
C TRP A 19 -5.89 7.91 22.12
N ASP A 20 -6.83 7.25 22.79
CA ASP A 20 -8.21 7.03 22.35
C ASP A 20 -8.99 8.34 22.16
N ARG A 21 -8.49 9.45 22.72
CA ARG A 21 -9.06 10.80 22.59
C ARG A 21 -8.53 11.60 21.39
N VAL A 22 -7.55 11.07 20.66
CA VAL A 22 -7.07 11.70 19.43
C VAL A 22 -8.22 11.72 18.41
N LEU A 23 -8.39 12.83 17.68
CA LEU A 23 -9.45 12.94 16.68
C LEU A 23 -9.17 12.04 15.47
N PRO A 24 -10.19 11.44 14.84
CA PRO A 24 -10.01 10.64 13.62
C PRO A 24 -9.28 11.38 12.49
N SER A 25 -9.50 12.70 12.37
CA SER A 25 -8.79 13.54 11.39
C SER A 25 -7.29 13.65 11.67
N HIS A 26 -6.88 13.61 12.94
CA HIS A 26 -5.46 13.60 13.32
C HIS A 26 -4.85 12.21 13.13
N THR A 27 -5.61 11.14 13.39
CA THR A 27 -5.21 9.77 13.00
C THR A 27 -4.92 9.71 11.48
N PHE A 28 -5.81 10.28 10.66
CA PHE A 28 -5.64 10.33 9.21
C PHE A 28 -4.43 11.19 8.78
N LEU A 29 -4.15 12.28 9.50
CA LEU A 29 -2.94 13.08 9.27
C LEU A 29 -1.69 12.22 9.46
N HIS A 30 -1.59 11.47 10.56
CA HIS A 30 -0.45 10.57 10.79
C HIS A 30 -0.34 9.47 9.73
N MET A 31 -1.46 8.89 9.27
CA MET A 31 -1.43 7.97 8.12
C MET A 31 -0.79 8.59 6.87
N SER A 32 -1.01 9.89 6.65
CA SER A 32 -0.44 10.61 5.51
C SER A 32 1.07 10.81 5.67
N GLU A 33 1.56 10.97 6.91
CA GLU A 33 2.99 11.00 7.23
C GLU A 33 3.64 9.65 6.91
N GLU A 34 3.07 8.54 7.39
CA GLU A 34 3.56 7.18 7.12
C GLU A 34 3.59 6.84 5.62
N LEU A 35 2.57 7.27 4.87
CA LEU A 35 2.56 7.14 3.40
C LEU A 35 3.73 7.88 2.74
N GLY A 36 4.10 9.05 3.27
CA GLY A 36 5.26 9.81 2.81
C GLY A 36 6.57 9.08 3.07
N GLU A 37 6.69 8.44 4.23
CA GLU A 37 7.88 7.67 4.61
C GLU A 37 8.02 6.40 3.75
N ILE A 38 6.93 5.65 3.55
CA ILE A 38 6.86 4.54 2.59
C ILE A 38 7.32 5.02 1.21
N GLY A 39 6.77 6.14 0.72
CA GLY A 39 7.14 6.71 -0.58
C GLY A 39 8.63 7.04 -0.68
N ARG A 40 9.22 7.60 0.38
CA ARG A 40 10.67 7.88 0.44
C ARG A 40 11.49 6.60 0.36
N VAL A 41 11.09 5.54 1.04
CA VAL A 41 11.82 4.25 1.03
C VAL A 41 11.70 3.56 -0.34
N LEU A 42 10.53 3.60 -0.98
CA LEU A 42 10.33 3.07 -2.33
C LEU A 42 11.21 3.81 -3.36
N GLN A 43 11.27 5.14 -3.31
CA GLN A 43 12.15 5.93 -4.18
C GLN A 43 13.63 5.54 -4.04
N CYS A 44 14.09 5.20 -2.83
CA CYS A 44 15.42 4.67 -2.60
C CYS A 44 15.60 3.27 -3.20
N LEU A 45 14.63 2.37 -2.98
CA LEU A 45 14.65 1.00 -3.48
C LEU A 45 14.66 0.91 -5.01
N GLU A 46 13.99 1.87 -5.66
CA GLU A 46 13.86 1.98 -7.12
C GLU A 46 15.01 2.77 -7.76
N GLY A 47 15.93 3.32 -6.94
CA GLY A 47 17.09 4.07 -7.43
C GLY A 47 16.77 5.49 -7.90
N TYR A 48 15.53 5.96 -7.77
CA TYR A 48 15.16 7.35 -8.03
C TYR A 48 15.85 8.31 -7.06
N ARG A 49 15.97 7.91 -5.78
CA ARG A 49 16.69 8.63 -4.74
C ARG A 49 17.96 7.87 -4.38
N GLY A 50 19.11 8.55 -4.45
CA GLY A 50 20.39 7.96 -4.02
C GLY A 50 20.42 7.67 -2.51
N THR A 51 21.09 6.58 -2.12
CA THR A 51 21.26 6.18 -0.72
C THR A 51 22.44 5.22 -0.58
N ASP A 52 23.15 5.30 0.56
CA ASP A 52 24.23 4.36 0.91
C ASP A 52 23.72 3.12 1.67
N ARG A 53 22.41 3.08 1.94
CA ARG A 53 21.79 2.00 2.71
C ARG A 53 21.61 0.76 1.85
N SER A 54 21.92 -0.41 2.42
CA SER A 54 21.67 -1.69 1.74
C SER A 54 20.17 -1.91 1.50
N ARG A 55 19.84 -2.68 0.45
CA ARG A 55 18.46 -3.11 0.18
C ARG A 55 17.81 -3.77 1.39
N LYS A 56 18.55 -4.59 2.14
CA LYS A 56 18.05 -5.24 3.37
C LYS A 56 17.62 -4.21 4.42
N ALA A 57 18.43 -3.16 4.61
CA ALA A 57 18.12 -2.09 5.56
C ALA A 57 16.91 -1.25 5.12
N LEU A 58 16.73 -1.03 3.82
CA LEU A 58 15.56 -0.34 3.27
C LEU A 58 14.29 -1.20 3.41
N CYS A 59 14.37 -2.51 3.15
CA CYS A 59 13.23 -3.41 3.34
C CYS A 59 12.81 -3.53 4.81
N ALA A 60 13.77 -3.45 5.75
CA ALA A 60 13.46 -3.44 7.18
C ALA A 60 12.73 -2.16 7.61
N GLU A 61 13.16 -1.00 7.12
CA GLU A 61 12.46 0.29 7.33
C GLU A 61 11.07 0.27 6.70
N LEU A 62 10.96 -0.19 5.45
CA LEU A 62 9.65 -0.32 4.77
C LEU A 62 8.68 -1.19 5.57
N ALA A 63 9.15 -2.27 6.18
CA ALA A 63 8.33 -3.12 7.03
C ALA A 63 7.84 -2.38 8.31
N GLY A 64 8.66 -1.48 8.86
CA GLY A 64 8.28 -0.58 9.95
C GLY A 64 7.18 0.38 9.53
N GLU A 65 7.42 1.17 8.47
CA GLU A 65 6.44 2.19 8.04
C GLU A 65 5.10 1.57 7.61
N LEU A 66 5.14 0.37 7.01
CA LEU A 66 3.93 -0.39 6.70
C LEU A 66 3.20 -0.84 7.97
N ALA A 67 3.92 -1.25 9.01
CA ALA A 67 3.31 -1.62 10.29
C ALA A 67 2.70 -0.41 11.00
N ASP A 68 3.36 0.76 10.96
CA ASP A 68 2.86 2.00 11.54
C ASP A 68 1.61 2.51 10.80
N LEU A 69 1.63 2.50 9.47
CA LEU A 69 0.43 2.77 8.66
C LEU A 69 -0.72 1.83 9.03
N MET A 70 -0.44 0.52 9.16
CA MET A 70 -1.46 -0.46 9.57
C MET A 70 -1.99 -0.18 10.97
N ALA A 71 -1.14 0.17 11.93
CA ALA A 71 -1.56 0.55 13.29
C ALA A 71 -2.55 1.72 13.25
N PHE A 72 -2.31 2.74 12.42
CA PHE A 72 -3.26 3.84 12.26
C PHE A 72 -4.57 3.43 11.57
N VAL A 73 -4.53 2.47 10.63
CA VAL A 73 -5.76 1.87 10.07
C VAL A 73 -6.59 1.18 11.18
N PHE A 74 -5.94 0.40 12.05
CA PHE A 74 -6.59 -0.26 13.19
C PHE A 74 -7.14 0.72 14.22
N LYS A 75 -6.40 1.79 14.51
CA LYS A 75 -6.85 2.90 15.34
C LYS A 75 -8.12 3.53 14.77
N LEU A 76 -8.09 3.89 13.48
CA LEU A 76 -9.23 4.52 12.82
C LEU A 76 -10.45 3.59 12.80
N ALA A 77 -10.24 2.30 12.53
CA ALA A 77 -11.30 1.29 12.64
C ALA A 77 -11.90 1.26 14.05
N SER A 78 -11.06 1.28 15.08
CA SER A 78 -11.49 1.28 16.49
C SER A 78 -12.23 2.55 16.91
N GLN A 79 -11.89 3.71 16.33
CA GLN A 79 -12.57 4.99 16.55
C GLN A 79 -14.00 5.01 15.96
N HIS A 80 -14.30 4.10 15.03
CA HIS A 80 -15.60 3.96 14.36
C HIS A 80 -16.28 2.61 14.63
N ASP A 81 -15.80 1.84 15.60
CA ASP A 81 -16.28 0.50 15.95
C ASP A 81 -16.40 -0.45 14.73
N ILE A 82 -15.43 -0.38 13.82
CA ILE A 82 -15.34 -1.23 12.63
C ILE A 82 -14.64 -2.55 12.99
N ASP A 83 -15.28 -3.67 12.66
CA ASP A 83 -14.69 -5.01 12.68
C ASP A 83 -13.73 -5.20 11.49
N VAL A 84 -12.43 -5.15 11.75
CA VAL A 84 -11.42 -5.26 10.69
C VAL A 84 -11.36 -6.67 10.10
N ASP A 85 -11.53 -7.73 10.91
CA ASP A 85 -11.54 -9.11 10.41
C ASP A 85 -12.69 -9.33 9.43
N GLY A 86 -13.90 -8.90 9.81
CA GLY A 86 -15.08 -8.94 8.95
C GLY A 86 -14.89 -8.14 7.67
N ALA A 87 -14.35 -6.92 7.77
CA ALA A 87 -14.07 -6.06 6.61
C ALA A 87 -13.07 -6.69 5.63
N MET A 88 -11.98 -7.28 6.15
CA MET A 88 -10.95 -7.94 5.34
C MET A 88 -11.48 -9.21 4.66
N ARG A 89 -12.27 -10.03 5.36
CA ARG A 89 -12.92 -11.21 4.77
C ARG A 89 -13.89 -10.82 3.65
N ALA A 90 -14.69 -9.76 3.86
CA ALA A 90 -15.62 -9.26 2.85
C ALA A 90 -14.88 -8.68 1.63
N GLN A 91 -13.78 -7.95 1.85
CA GLN A 91 -12.94 -7.43 0.76
C GLN A 91 -12.34 -8.56 -0.07
N LEU A 92 -11.80 -9.59 0.58
CA LEU A 92 -11.18 -10.72 -0.11
C LEU A 92 -12.21 -11.48 -0.95
N ALA A 93 -13.41 -11.73 -0.41
CA ALA A 93 -14.49 -12.36 -1.15
C ALA A 93 -14.90 -11.55 -2.39
N LYS A 94 -14.98 -10.21 -2.28
CA LYS A 94 -15.24 -9.32 -3.42
C LYS A 94 -14.13 -9.42 -4.47
N PHE A 95 -12.86 -9.46 -4.06
CA PHE A 95 -11.73 -9.55 -4.97
C PHE A 95 -11.70 -10.89 -5.71
N VAL A 96 -11.90 -12.00 -5.01
CA VAL A 96 -12.01 -13.34 -5.61
C VAL A 96 -13.15 -13.41 -6.61
N ALA A 97 -14.32 -12.82 -6.31
CA ALA A 97 -15.45 -12.81 -7.23
C ALA A 97 -15.21 -11.93 -8.47
N ARG A 98 -14.59 -10.75 -8.26
CA ARG A 98 -14.28 -9.78 -9.32
C ARG A 98 -13.20 -10.30 -10.28
N TYR A 99 -12.14 -10.88 -9.74
CA TYR A 99 -10.96 -11.33 -10.49
C TYR A 99 -10.89 -12.85 -10.65
N ARG A 100 -12.05 -13.50 -10.85
CA ARG A 100 -12.14 -14.97 -10.98
C ARG A 100 -11.51 -15.51 -12.28
N ASP A 101 -11.47 -14.70 -13.33
CA ASP A 101 -10.84 -15.08 -14.60
C ASP A 101 -9.32 -14.86 -14.52
N ILE A 102 -8.61 -15.94 -14.18
CA ILE A 102 -7.15 -15.93 -14.08
C ILE A 102 -6.50 -15.57 -15.42
N GLU A 103 -7.09 -15.98 -16.54
CA GLU A 103 -6.52 -15.74 -17.85
C GLU A 103 -6.69 -14.28 -18.26
N GLN A 104 -7.80 -13.64 -17.86
CA GLN A 104 -7.92 -12.19 -17.94
C GLN A 104 -6.81 -11.48 -17.16
N GLY A 105 -6.58 -11.87 -15.89
CA GLY A 105 -5.52 -11.27 -15.08
C GLY A 105 -4.12 -11.45 -15.69
N ARG A 106 -3.84 -12.59 -16.32
CA ARG A 106 -2.58 -12.81 -17.06
C ARG A 106 -2.46 -11.91 -18.29
N ARG A 107 -3.54 -11.75 -19.06
CA ARG A 107 -3.57 -10.81 -20.20
C ARG A 107 -3.34 -9.36 -19.74
N GLU A 108 -3.94 -8.95 -18.63
CA GLU A 108 -3.71 -7.63 -18.02
C GLU A 108 -2.25 -7.42 -17.62
N MET A 109 -1.61 -8.39 -16.96
CA MET A 109 -0.18 -8.29 -16.66
C MET A 109 0.70 -8.30 -17.91
N ALA A 110 0.37 -9.07 -18.94
CA ALA A 110 1.10 -9.04 -20.21
C ALA A 110 0.99 -7.67 -20.90
N ARG A 111 -0.20 -7.04 -20.88
CA ARG A 111 -0.41 -5.67 -21.36
C ARG A 111 0.43 -4.67 -20.56
N TYR A 112 0.42 -4.76 -19.23
CA TYR A 112 1.24 -3.91 -18.37
C TYR A 112 2.72 -4.02 -18.70
N THR A 113 3.28 -5.23 -18.81
CA THR A 113 4.69 -5.43 -19.13
C THR A 113 5.06 -4.87 -20.50
N ALA A 114 4.25 -5.14 -21.53
CA ALA A 114 4.47 -4.60 -22.87
C ALA A 114 4.44 -3.05 -22.89
N TYR A 115 3.53 -2.44 -22.11
CA TYR A 115 3.51 -0.99 -21.93
C TYR A 115 4.79 -0.47 -21.27
N GLN A 116 5.27 -1.12 -20.20
CA GLN A 116 6.52 -0.71 -19.53
C GLN A 116 7.74 -0.82 -20.45
N GLU A 117 7.80 -1.82 -21.33
CA GLU A 117 8.86 -1.94 -22.35
C GLU A 117 8.84 -0.79 -23.36
N GLN A 118 7.65 -0.42 -23.85
CA GLN A 118 7.48 0.74 -24.73
C GLN A 118 7.87 2.03 -24.01
N TYR A 119 7.42 2.21 -22.78
CA TYR A 119 7.72 3.37 -21.96
C TYR A 119 9.22 3.49 -21.67
N LEU A 120 9.90 2.38 -21.36
CA LEU A 120 11.35 2.35 -21.19
C LEU A 120 12.08 2.76 -22.48
N SER A 121 11.59 2.30 -23.64
CA SER A 121 12.14 2.72 -24.95
C SER A 121 12.01 4.25 -25.13
N TRP A 122 10.89 4.83 -24.71
CA TRP A 122 10.72 6.29 -24.68
C TRP A 122 11.68 6.98 -23.70
N VAL A 123 11.80 6.49 -22.46
CA VAL A 123 12.75 7.04 -21.48
C VAL A 123 14.19 7.04 -22.01
N LYS A 124 14.56 6.05 -22.84
CA LYS A 124 15.86 5.96 -23.50
C LYS A 124 16.01 6.83 -24.76
N GLY A 125 14.92 7.45 -25.25
CA GLY A 125 14.90 8.21 -26.50
C GLY A 125 14.87 7.34 -27.77
N GLU A 126 14.52 6.06 -27.65
CA GLU A 126 14.42 5.11 -28.76
C GLU A 126 13.04 5.11 -29.44
N ARG A 127 12.07 5.81 -28.83
CA ARG A 127 10.66 5.92 -29.26
C ARG A 127 10.09 7.27 -28.81
N ASP A 128 9.21 7.86 -29.61
CA ASP A 128 8.49 9.07 -29.21
C ASP A 128 7.31 8.75 -28.27
N LEU A 129 7.00 9.65 -27.34
CA LEU A 129 5.91 9.43 -26.37
C LEU A 129 4.55 9.17 -27.06
N GLN A 130 4.31 9.82 -28.20
CA GLN A 130 3.09 9.67 -28.98
C GLN A 130 2.92 8.25 -29.56
N ASP A 131 4.00 7.48 -29.65
CA ASP A 131 4.02 6.10 -30.15
C ASP A 131 3.96 5.06 -29.02
N VAL A 132 3.86 5.48 -27.76
CA VAL A 132 3.60 4.58 -26.62
C VAL A 132 2.10 4.33 -26.56
N GLN A 133 1.68 3.09 -26.74
CA GLN A 133 0.27 2.72 -26.72
C GLN A 133 -0.22 2.61 -25.28
N GLU A 134 -1.11 3.51 -24.86
CA GLU A 134 -1.74 3.44 -23.53
C GLU A 134 -2.44 2.10 -23.30
N ILE A 135 -2.49 1.67 -22.03
CA ILE A 135 -3.27 0.51 -21.62
C ILE A 135 -4.75 0.89 -21.70
N GLY A 136 -5.37 0.71 -22.86
CA GLY A 136 -6.81 0.89 -23.03
C GLY A 136 -7.59 -0.22 -22.33
N ASP A 137 -8.74 0.16 -21.75
CA ASP A 137 -9.75 -0.76 -21.23
C ASP A 137 -10.40 -1.52 -22.39
N GLY A 138 -9.74 -2.59 -22.84
CA GLY A 138 -10.36 -3.66 -23.62
C GLY A 138 -11.10 -4.62 -22.72
#